data_AF-A0A6M0AU39-F1
#
_entry.id   AF-A0A6M0AU39-F1
#
_cell.length_a   1.000
_cell.length_b   1.000
_cell.length_c   1.000
_cell.angle_alpha   90.00
_cell.angle_beta   90.00
_cell.angle_gamma   90.00
#
_symmetry.space_group_name_H-M   'P 1'
#
loop_
_entity.id
_entity.type
_entity.pdbx_description
1 polymer ?
#
loop_
_entity_poly.entity_id
_entity_poly.type
_entity_poly.pdbx_seq_one_letter_code
_entity_poly.pdbx_strand_id
1 'polypeptide(L)'
;MAITGVKQEIEQIAKKLNPDSVMLNQDFTSDRVSQEITTKTSNVIHLATHGQFSSKAEETFILTWENKINVKELEQLLRTQELLGEDKIDLLVLSACQTAKGDDQAMLGLAGFAIKSGARSTLGTLWKVRDESTAMFINKFYEYLKQPEIT
;
A
#
# COMPACT_ATOMS: atom_id res chain seq x y z
N MET A 1 -5.08 14.08 10.05
CA MET A 1 -5.65 13.46 11.26
C MET A 1 -5.20 12.01 11.30
N ALA A 2 -4.69 11.54 12.44
CA ALA A 2 -4.29 10.15 12.61
C ALA A 2 -5.50 9.21 12.46
N ILE A 3 -5.32 8.10 11.77
CA ILE A 3 -6.32 7.05 11.61
C ILE A 3 -6.08 6.03 12.72
N THR A 4 -6.99 5.95 13.69
CA THR A 4 -6.82 5.08 14.87
C THR A 4 -6.55 3.62 14.49
N GLY A 5 -7.24 3.11 13.46
CA GLY A 5 -7.05 1.73 12.98
C GLY A 5 -5.68 1.46 12.32
N VAL A 6 -5.08 2.45 11.65
CA VAL A 6 -3.80 2.27 10.93
C VAL A 6 -2.67 1.94 11.89
N LYS A 7 -2.59 2.64 13.03
CA LYS A 7 -1.53 2.36 14.01
C LYS A 7 -1.61 0.91 14.51
N GLN A 8 -2.83 0.45 14.84
CA GLN A 8 -3.05 -0.91 15.30
C GLN A 8 -2.72 -1.94 14.21
N GLU A 9 -3.14 -1.71 12.98
CA GLU A 9 -2.84 -2.57 11.82
C GLU A 9 -1.32 -2.71 11.63
N ILE A 10 -0.59 -1.59 11.52
CA ILE A 10 0.85 -1.59 11.32
C ILE A 10 1.61 -2.25 12.48
N GLU A 11 1.24 -1.97 13.73
CA GLU A 11 1.86 -2.62 14.89
C GLU A 11 1.66 -4.15 14.90
N GLN A 12 0.50 -4.63 14.45
CA GLN A 12 0.20 -6.06 14.37
C GLN A 12 0.95 -6.75 13.23
N ILE A 13 1.13 -6.07 12.09
CA ILE A 13 1.92 -6.57 10.96
C ILE A 13 3.41 -6.60 11.34
N ALA A 14 3.93 -5.52 11.91
CA ALA A 14 5.34 -5.41 12.28
C ALA A 14 5.76 -6.53 13.25
N LYS A 15 4.91 -6.85 14.24
CA LYS A 15 5.13 -7.97 15.16
C LYS A 15 5.18 -9.34 14.47
N LYS A 16 4.54 -9.52 13.31
CA LYS A 16 4.46 -10.82 12.61
C LYS A 16 5.56 -11.00 11.58
N LEU A 17 5.85 -9.95 10.83
CA LEU A 17 6.72 -10.01 9.66
C LEU A 17 8.13 -9.51 9.95
N ASN A 18 8.34 -8.76 11.04
CA ASN A 18 9.61 -8.12 11.38
C ASN A 18 10.22 -7.37 10.17
N PRO A 19 9.50 -6.37 9.62
CA PRO A 19 9.90 -5.67 8.40
C PRO A 19 11.15 -4.81 8.63
N ASP A 20 11.94 -4.62 7.58
CA ASP A 20 13.15 -3.77 7.59
C ASP A 20 12.86 -2.27 7.71
N SER A 21 11.60 -1.88 7.49
CA SER A 21 11.16 -0.49 7.54
C SER A 21 9.72 -0.38 8.02
N VAL A 22 9.47 0.56 8.93
CA VAL A 22 8.13 0.93 9.40
C VAL A 22 8.07 2.45 9.51
N MET A 23 7.05 3.05 8.91
CA MET A 23 6.81 4.50 8.94
C MET A 23 5.39 4.76 9.47
N LEU A 24 5.26 5.65 10.45
CA LEU A 24 3.99 6.05 11.03
C LEU A 24 3.94 7.57 11.26
N ASN A 25 2.79 8.18 11.03
CA ASN A 25 2.55 9.60 11.30
C ASN A 25 3.63 10.49 10.67
N GLN A 26 4.34 11.32 11.45
CA GLN A 26 5.39 12.23 11.00
C GLN A 26 6.55 11.54 10.26
N ASP A 27 6.73 10.24 10.44
CA ASP A 27 7.71 9.46 9.70
C ASP A 27 7.23 9.04 8.31
N PHE A 28 5.91 9.10 8.04
CA PHE A 28 5.33 8.74 6.74
C PHE A 28 5.17 9.99 5.86
N THR A 29 6.30 10.50 5.37
CA THR A 29 6.38 11.66 4.47
C THR A 29 6.61 11.23 3.01
N SER A 30 6.27 12.09 2.05
CA SER A 30 6.43 11.75 0.62
C SER A 30 7.89 11.50 0.24
N ASP A 31 8.80 12.31 0.80
CA ASP A 31 10.24 12.19 0.53
C ASP A 31 10.82 10.89 1.10
N ARG A 32 10.42 10.51 2.31
CA ARG A 32 10.91 9.29 2.96
C ARG A 32 10.34 8.04 2.31
N VAL A 33 9.08 8.06 1.86
CA VAL A 33 8.50 6.99 1.04
C VAL A 33 9.29 6.82 -0.25
N SER A 34 9.58 7.91 -0.94
CA SER A 34 10.36 7.88 -2.19
C SER A 34 11.76 7.33 -1.95
N GLN A 35 12.43 7.78 -0.89
CA GLN A 35 13.76 7.29 -0.50
C GLN A 35 13.74 5.80 -0.17
N GLU A 36 12.80 5.33 0.65
CA GLU A 36 12.72 3.93 1.06
C GLU A 36 12.48 3.00 -0.13
N ILE A 37 11.52 3.32 -1.01
CA ILE A 37 11.21 2.51 -2.21
C ILE A 37 12.39 2.47 -3.19
N THR A 38 13.15 3.56 -3.31
CA THR A 38 14.25 3.64 -4.30
C THR A 38 15.60 3.14 -3.77
N THR A 39 15.78 3.04 -2.45
CA THR A 39 17.06 2.65 -1.84
C THR A 39 17.06 1.26 -1.23
N LYS A 40 15.88 0.70 -0.91
CA LYS A 40 15.75 -0.65 -0.36
C LYS A 40 14.99 -1.53 -1.33
N THR A 41 15.41 -2.78 -1.43
CA THR A 41 14.61 -3.82 -2.09
C THR A 41 13.58 -4.36 -1.10
N SER A 42 12.34 -4.53 -1.54
CA SER A 42 11.25 -5.04 -0.70
C SER A 42 10.27 -5.85 -1.52
N ASN A 43 10.08 -7.11 -1.15
CA ASN A 43 9.16 -8.02 -1.84
C ASN A 43 7.70 -7.77 -1.44
N VAL A 44 7.47 -7.18 -0.27
CA VAL A 44 6.15 -6.79 0.22
C VAL A 44 6.15 -5.32 0.60
N ILE A 45 5.26 -4.55 -0.02
CA ILE A 45 5.02 -3.16 0.34
C ILE A 45 3.59 -3.05 0.86
N HIS A 46 3.43 -2.55 2.09
CA HIS A 46 2.13 -2.35 2.72
C HIS A 46 1.91 -0.86 3.00
N LEU A 47 0.90 -0.27 2.37
CA LEU A 47 0.52 1.14 2.56
C LEU A 47 -0.86 1.21 3.21
N ALA A 48 -0.88 1.61 4.49
CA ALA A 48 -2.09 1.86 5.26
C ALA A 48 -2.31 3.36 5.46
N THR A 49 -3.17 3.98 4.65
CA THR A 49 -3.37 5.44 4.69
C THR A 49 -4.76 5.87 4.16
N HIS A 50 -5.06 7.16 4.17
CA HIS A 50 -6.15 7.70 3.37
C HIS A 50 -5.73 7.78 1.91
N GLY A 51 -6.64 7.42 1.02
CA GLY A 51 -6.44 7.56 -0.42
C GLY A 51 -7.76 7.82 -1.10
N GLN A 52 -7.67 8.22 -2.35
CA GLN A 52 -8.79 8.38 -3.26
C GLN A 52 -8.39 7.74 -4.58
N PHE A 53 -9.24 6.85 -5.09
CA PHE A 53 -9.06 6.22 -6.39
C PHE A 53 -10.26 6.59 -7.27
N SER A 54 -9.95 7.31 -8.35
CA SER A 54 -10.92 7.85 -9.31
C SER A 54 -10.63 7.25 -10.69
N SER A 55 -11.58 7.36 -11.62
CA SER A 55 -11.37 7.05 -13.03
C SER A 55 -10.37 8.00 -13.69
N LYS A 56 -10.10 9.15 -13.08
CA LYS A 56 -9.05 10.09 -13.50
C LYS A 56 -7.79 9.93 -12.64
N ALA A 57 -6.66 9.77 -13.30
CA ALA A 57 -5.37 9.59 -12.63
C ALA A 57 -4.97 10.81 -11.78
N GLU A 58 -5.33 12.02 -12.23
CA GLU A 58 -5.01 13.29 -11.56
C GLU A 58 -5.79 13.46 -10.24
N GLU A 59 -6.92 12.78 -10.11
CA GLU A 59 -7.74 12.76 -8.90
C GLU A 59 -7.43 11.55 -8.00
N THR A 60 -6.47 10.71 -8.40
CA THR A 60 -6.06 9.51 -7.66
C THR A 60 -4.78 9.77 -6.88
N PHE A 61 -4.84 9.60 -5.56
CA PHE A 61 -3.73 9.89 -4.66
C PHE A 61 -3.81 9.10 -3.35
N ILE A 62 -2.67 8.96 -2.69
CA ILE A 62 -2.56 8.60 -1.28
C ILE A 62 -2.12 9.82 -0.47
N LEU A 63 -2.56 9.92 0.78
CA LEU A 63 -2.12 10.96 1.72
C LEU A 63 -0.88 10.49 2.46
N THR A 64 0.11 11.36 2.59
CA THR A 64 1.21 11.25 3.55
C THR A 64 0.93 12.18 4.73
N TRP A 65 1.88 12.32 5.65
CA TRP A 65 1.71 13.19 6.81
C TRP A 65 1.43 14.65 6.43
N GLU A 66 2.19 15.16 5.47
CA GLU A 66 2.22 16.56 5.08
C GLU A 66 1.65 16.81 3.68
N ASN A 67 1.63 15.80 2.82
CA ASN A 67 1.38 15.97 1.39
C ASN A 67 0.51 14.83 0.81
N LYS A 68 0.41 14.83 -0.52
CA LYS A 68 -0.18 13.74 -1.31
C LYS A 68 0.90 13.16 -2.19
N ILE A 69 0.83 11.87 -2.46
CA ILE A 69 1.53 11.23 -3.57
C ILE A 69 0.48 10.87 -4.60
N ASN A 70 0.59 11.41 -5.81
CA ASN A 70 -0.35 11.07 -6.88
C ASN A 70 -0.04 9.67 -7.44
N VAL A 71 -1.02 9.08 -8.12
CA VAL A 71 -0.88 7.71 -8.63
C VAL A 71 0.27 7.52 -9.65
N LYS A 72 0.58 8.55 -10.45
CA LYS A 72 1.66 8.51 -11.44
C LYS A 72 3.03 8.58 -10.78
N GLU A 73 3.17 9.42 -9.75
CA GLU A 73 4.36 9.48 -8.90
C GLU A 73 4.59 8.14 -8.20
N LEU A 74 3.54 7.59 -7.58
CA LEU A 74 3.64 6.30 -6.91
C LEU A 74 3.98 5.17 -7.89
N GLU A 75 3.36 5.15 -9.07
CA GLU A 75 3.70 4.20 -10.15
C GLU A 75 5.17 4.30 -10.53
N GLN A 76 5.69 5.52 -10.73
CA GLN A 76 7.08 5.73 -11.11
C GLN A 76 8.05 5.25 -10.02
N LEU A 77 7.75 5.53 -8.75
CA LEU A 77 8.56 5.06 -7.62
C LEU A 77 8.63 3.53 -7.59
N LEU A 78 7.47 2.86 -7.68
CA LEU A 78 7.40 1.40 -7.64
C LEU A 78 8.05 0.74 -8.87
N ARG A 79 7.91 1.34 -10.07
CA ARG A 79 8.62 0.90 -11.28
C ARG A 79 10.13 1.08 -11.18
N THR A 80 10.60 2.12 -10.49
CA THR A 80 12.03 2.36 -10.32
C THR A 80 12.67 1.20 -9.56
N GLN A 81 11.99 0.66 -8.56
CA GLN A 81 12.43 -0.54 -7.85
C GLN A 81 12.55 -1.75 -8.80
N GLU A 82 11.58 -1.96 -9.71
CA GLU A 82 11.63 -3.04 -10.71
C GLU A 82 12.86 -2.93 -11.63
N LEU A 83 13.24 -1.72 -12.02
CA LEU A 83 14.37 -1.47 -12.93
C LEU A 83 15.75 -1.63 -12.27
N LEU A 84 15.83 -1.64 -10.93
CA LEU A 84 17.10 -1.74 -10.20
C LEU A 84 17.58 -3.19 -9.97
N GLY A 85 16.75 -4.20 -10.25
CA GLY A 85 17.17 -5.60 -10.41
C GLY A 85 16.79 -6.58 -9.29
N GLU A 86 16.40 -7.79 -9.75
CA GLU A 86 16.07 -9.07 -9.09
C GLU A 86 14.81 -9.17 -8.22
N ASP A 87 14.46 -8.19 -7.38
CA ASP A 87 13.32 -8.32 -6.46
C ASP A 87 12.09 -7.52 -6.92
N LYS A 88 11.26 -8.16 -7.75
CA LYS A 88 9.91 -7.67 -8.05
C LYS A 88 9.12 -7.56 -6.75
N ILE A 89 8.29 -6.52 -6.63
CA ILE A 89 7.30 -6.44 -5.56
C ILE A 89 6.35 -7.64 -5.74
N ASP A 90 6.52 -8.69 -4.94
CA ASP A 90 5.66 -9.87 -4.97
C ASP A 90 4.23 -9.51 -4.56
N LEU A 91 4.11 -8.62 -3.58
CA LEU A 91 2.83 -8.19 -3.03
C LEU A 91 2.83 -6.70 -2.67
N LEU A 92 1.95 -5.95 -3.34
CA LEU A 92 1.58 -4.59 -2.95
C LEU A 92 0.23 -4.60 -2.21
N VAL A 93 0.19 -4.13 -0.97
CA VAL A 93 -1.05 -3.99 -0.20
C VAL A 93 -1.41 -2.52 -0.04
N LEU A 94 -2.56 -2.12 -0.57
CA LEU A 94 -3.13 -0.78 -0.47
C LEU A 94 -4.35 -0.80 0.45
N SER A 95 -4.07 -0.75 1.75
CA SER A 95 -5.06 -0.52 2.80
C SER A 95 -5.38 0.98 2.84
N ALA A 96 -6.21 1.45 1.89
CA ALA A 96 -6.68 2.83 1.86
C ALA A 96 -8.17 2.94 1.52
N CYS A 97 -8.82 4.02 2.01
CA CYS A 97 -10.24 4.23 1.80
C CYS A 97 -10.59 4.16 0.32
N GLN A 98 -11.59 3.33 -0.03
CA GLN A 98 -12.14 3.28 -1.39
C GLN A 98 -11.11 2.94 -2.47
N THR A 99 -9.98 2.29 -2.14
CA THR A 99 -8.99 1.91 -3.17
C THR A 99 -9.61 1.04 -4.25
N ALA A 100 -10.59 0.20 -3.89
CA ALA A 100 -11.32 -0.60 -4.86
C ALA A 100 -12.77 -0.14 -5.09
N LYS A 101 -13.29 0.86 -4.35
CA LYS A 101 -14.70 1.30 -4.46
C LYS A 101 -14.87 2.17 -5.70
N GLY A 102 -14.93 1.51 -6.85
CA GLY A 102 -15.26 2.15 -8.10
C GLY A 102 -16.76 2.35 -8.28
N ASP A 103 -17.12 3.52 -8.80
CA ASP A 103 -17.85 3.57 -10.08
C ASP A 103 -17.19 2.55 -11.05
N ASP A 104 -17.93 1.87 -11.93
CA ASP A 104 -17.42 0.83 -12.84
C ASP A 104 -16.09 1.19 -13.56
N GLN A 105 -15.76 2.48 -13.68
CA GLN A 105 -14.48 2.99 -14.20
C GLN A 105 -13.30 3.01 -13.20
N ALA A 106 -13.54 3.16 -11.90
CA ALA A 106 -12.47 3.24 -10.88
C ALA A 106 -11.94 1.87 -10.43
N MET A 107 -12.69 0.78 -10.64
CA MET A 107 -12.20 -0.59 -10.41
C MET A 107 -11.06 -0.94 -11.39
N LEU A 108 -11.14 -0.44 -12.63
CA LEU A 108 -10.03 -0.48 -13.59
C LEU A 108 -8.87 0.44 -13.17
N GLY A 109 -9.13 1.48 -12.37
CA GLY A 109 -8.11 2.40 -11.87
C GLY A 109 -7.10 1.71 -10.95
N LEU A 110 -7.58 0.99 -9.93
CA LEU A 110 -6.70 0.23 -9.03
C LEU A 110 -6.07 -0.99 -9.70
N ALA A 111 -6.84 -1.76 -10.47
CA ALA A 111 -6.31 -2.92 -11.20
C ALA A 111 -5.26 -2.50 -12.25
N GLY A 112 -5.51 -1.40 -12.96
CA GLY A 112 -4.57 -0.80 -13.88
C GLY A 112 -3.32 -0.26 -13.18
N PHE A 113 -3.48 0.37 -12.02
CA PHE A 113 -2.35 0.79 -11.19
C PHE A 113 -1.48 -0.39 -10.75
N ALA A 114 -2.08 -1.47 -10.25
CA ALA A 114 -1.38 -2.69 -9.83
C ALA A 114 -0.53 -3.30 -10.96
N ILE A 115 -1.09 -3.41 -12.16
CA ILE A 115 -0.37 -3.90 -13.35
C ILE A 115 0.79 -2.96 -13.67
N LYS A 116 0.56 -1.65 -13.60
CA LYS A 116 1.55 -0.64 -13.95
C LYS A 116 2.64 -0.47 -12.90
N SER A 117 2.38 -0.76 -11.63
CA SER A 117 3.37 -0.64 -10.56
C SER A 117 4.42 -1.76 -10.60
N GLY A 118 4.29 -2.73 -11.50
CA GLY A 118 5.23 -3.86 -11.61
C GLY A 118 5.07 -4.92 -10.51
N ALA A 119 4.04 -4.80 -9.67
CA ALA A 119 3.78 -5.75 -8.60
C ALA A 119 3.18 -7.04 -9.16
N ARG A 120 3.66 -8.21 -8.71
CA ARG A 120 3.14 -9.51 -9.17
C ARG A 120 1.72 -9.77 -8.67
N SER A 121 1.43 -9.28 -7.47
CA SER A 121 0.11 -9.33 -6.86
C SER A 121 -0.20 -8.00 -6.17
N THR A 122 -1.47 -7.60 -6.16
CA THR A 122 -1.92 -6.43 -5.41
C THR A 122 -3.19 -6.74 -4.64
N LEU A 123 -3.23 -6.33 -3.38
CA LEU A 123 -4.40 -6.37 -2.51
C LEU A 123 -4.87 -4.94 -2.23
N GLY A 124 -6.14 -4.65 -2.45
CA GLY A 124 -6.75 -3.37 -2.09
C GLY A 124 -8.07 -3.55 -1.37
N THR A 125 -8.47 -2.57 -0.57
CA THR A 125 -9.71 -2.58 0.22
C THR A 125 -10.84 -1.79 -0.45
N LEU A 126 -12.03 -2.40 -0.55
CA LEU A 126 -13.24 -1.75 -1.06
C LEU A 126 -13.89 -0.78 -0.05
N TRP A 127 -13.50 -0.87 1.22
CA TRP A 127 -14.11 -0.14 2.32
C TRP A 127 -13.15 0.90 2.94
N LYS A 128 -13.62 1.64 3.94
CA LYS A 128 -12.81 2.67 4.63
C LYS A 128 -11.93 2.01 5.69
N VAL A 129 -10.63 2.33 5.68
CA VAL A 129 -9.60 1.83 6.61
C VAL A 129 -9.78 2.30 8.07
N ARG A 130 -10.77 3.17 8.32
CA ARG A 130 -11.14 3.56 9.69
C ARG A 130 -11.86 2.46 10.47
N ASP A 131 -12.20 1.35 9.83
CA ASP A 131 -12.95 0.27 10.46
C ASP A 131 -11.99 -0.75 11.11
N GLU A 132 -12.22 -1.08 12.38
CA GLU A 132 -11.52 -2.14 13.12
C GLU A 132 -11.54 -3.48 12.35
N SER A 133 -12.58 -3.69 11.53
CA SER A 133 -12.68 -4.84 10.63
C SER A 133 -11.52 -4.94 9.63
N THR A 134 -10.96 -3.81 9.17
CA THR A 134 -9.81 -3.79 8.24
C THR A 134 -8.56 -4.29 8.92
N ALA A 135 -8.27 -3.77 10.11
CA ALA A 135 -7.12 -4.22 10.89
C ALA A 135 -7.23 -5.71 11.20
N MET A 136 -8.42 -6.21 11.57
CA MET A 136 -8.64 -7.64 11.81
C MET A 136 -8.44 -8.48 10.54
N PHE A 137 -8.96 -8.04 9.39
CA PHE A 137 -8.81 -8.73 8.12
C PHE A 137 -7.34 -8.81 7.71
N ILE A 138 -6.63 -7.69 7.68
CA ILE A 138 -5.22 -7.62 7.28
C ILE A 138 -4.35 -8.45 8.23
N ASN A 139 -4.65 -8.41 9.52
CA ASN A 139 -4.00 -9.24 10.50
C ASN A 139 -4.13 -10.74 10.18
N LYS A 140 -5.36 -11.20 9.86
CA LYS A 140 -5.60 -12.58 9.44
C LYS A 140 -4.99 -12.91 8.10
N PHE A 141 -5.03 -12.00 7.14
CA PHE A 141 -4.38 -12.15 5.84
C PHE A 141 -2.89 -12.46 5.99
N TYR A 142 -2.16 -11.69 6.79
CA TYR A 142 -0.73 -11.96 7.02
C TYR A 142 -0.46 -13.17 7.92
N GLU A 143 -1.38 -13.53 8.82
CA GLU A 143 -1.31 -14.77 9.59
C GLU A 143 -1.33 -15.99 8.66
N TYR A 144 -2.21 -16.00 7.65
CA TYR A 144 -2.28 -17.07 6.66
C TYR A 144 -1.15 -16.99 5.63
N LEU A 145 -0.77 -15.79 5.18
CA LEU A 145 0.31 -15.63 4.20
C LEU A 145 1.67 -16.15 4.72
N LYS A 146 1.89 -16.12 6.04
CA LYS A 146 3.13 -16.64 6.65
C LYS A 146 3.14 -18.18 6.75
N GLN A 147 2.04 -18.86 6.47
CA GLN A 147 1.99 -20.32 6.60
C GLN A 147 2.72 -20.97 5.42
N PRO A 148 3.69 -21.87 5.69
CA PRO A 148 4.54 -22.48 4.66
C PRO A 148 3.80 -23.42 3.68
N GLU A 149 2.50 -23.65 3.90
CA GLU A 149 1.66 -24.45 2.99
C GLU A 149 0.97 -23.59 1.91
N ILE A 150 1.11 -22.26 1.96
CA ILE A 150 0.44 -21.30 1.04
C ILE A 150 1.44 -20.54 0.14
N THR A 151 2.73 -20.50 0.47
CA THR A 151 3.81 -19.85 -0.29
C THR A 151 5.03 -20.75 -0.39
#